data_AF-A0Q0G5-F1
#
_entry.id   AF-A0Q0G5-F1
#
_cell.length_a   1.000
_cell.length_b   1.000
_cell.length_c   1.000
_cell.angle_alpha   90.00
_cell.angle_beta   90.00
_cell.angle_gamma   90.00
#
_symmetry.space_group_name_H-M   'P 1'
#
loop_
_entity.id
_entity.type
_entity.pdbx_description
1 polymer ?
#
loop_
_entity_poly.entity_id
_entity_poly.type
_entity_poly.pdbx_seq_one_letter_code
_entity_poly.pdbx_strand_id
1 'polypeptide(L)' 'MDKKLIELGAKIEFAKRRLFFYYNLIAPDFYKKNRKYLVEFCNDLQEFYERYEHEILIINMLPRHGKSRTASMFTQ' A
#
# COMPACT_ATOMS: atom_id res chain seq x y z
N MET A 1 -28.43 9.88 -6.17
CA MET A 1 -27.01 9.99 -5.74
C MET A 1 -26.19 9.12 -6.67
N ASP A 2 -25.11 9.65 -7.27
CA ASP A 2 -24.33 8.92 -8.28
C ASP A 2 -23.50 7.81 -7.61
N LYS A 3 -23.81 6.55 -7.96
CA LYS A 3 -23.14 5.36 -7.42
C LYS A 3 -21.62 5.38 -7.64
N LYS A 4 -21.15 5.95 -8.76
CA LYS A 4 -19.73 6.04 -9.07
C LYS A 4 -19.01 7.02 -8.15
N LEU A 5 -19.65 8.15 -7.83
CA LEU A 5 -19.09 9.13 -6.90
C LEU A 5 -18.99 8.56 -5.47
N ILE A 6 -20.00 7.79 -5.04
CA ILE A 6 -19.97 7.11 -3.74
C ILE A 6 -18.82 6.10 -3.69
N GLU A 7 -18.66 5.28 -4.73
CA GLU A 7 -17.60 4.27 -4.80
C GLU A 7 -16.21 4.93 -4.80
N LEU A 8 -16.03 6.01 -5.55
CA LEU A 8 -14.79 6.77 -5.56
C LEU A 8 -14.50 7.39 -4.18
N GLY A 9 -15.50 8.00 -3.54
CA GLY A 9 -15.37 8.55 -2.20
C GLY A 9 -14.95 7.50 -1.18
N ALA A 10 -15.55 6.30 -1.23
CA ALA A 10 -15.17 5.19 -0.38
C ALA A 10 -13.71 4.75 -0.62
N LYS A 11 -13.27 4.64 -1.89
CA LYS A 11 -11.87 4.30 -2.22
C LYS A 11 -10.88 5.34 -1.69
N ILE A 12 -11.20 6.62 -1.82
CA ILE A 12 -10.38 7.73 -1.31
C ILE A 12 -10.29 7.67 0.22
N GLU A 13 -11.41 7.43 0.91
CA GLU A 13 -11.41 7.30 2.38
C GLU A 13 -10.55 6.13 2.87
N PHE A 14 -10.59 4.99 2.17
CA PHE A 14 -9.67 3.88 2.46
C PHE A 14 -8.21 4.25 2.19
N ALA A 15 -7.94 4.92 1.07
CA ALA A 15 -6.60 5.34 0.68
C ALA A 15 -5.96 6.31 1.70
N LYS A 16 -6.74 7.19 2.33
CA LYS A 16 -6.24 8.10 3.37
C LYS A 16 -5.74 7.39 4.63
N ARG A 17 -6.27 6.20 4.93
CA ARG A 17 -6.02 5.49 6.20
C ARG A 17 -5.08 4.31 6.05
N ARG A 18 -4.94 3.77 4.84
CA ARG A 18 -4.27 2.50 4.60
C ARG A 18 -3.41 2.57 3.34
N LEU A 19 -2.12 2.34 3.52
CA LEU A 19 -1.10 2.51 2.49
C LEU A 19 -1.37 1.66 1.25
N PHE A 20 -1.78 0.39 1.45
CA PHE A 20 -2.14 -0.48 0.32
C PHE A 20 -3.24 0.11 -0.57
N PHE A 21 -4.26 0.74 0.03
CA PHE A 21 -5.38 1.29 -0.74
C PHE A 21 -4.99 2.57 -1.47
N TYR A 22 -4.10 3.37 -0.89
CA TYR A 22 -3.50 4.50 -1.60
C TYR A 22 -2.75 4.04 -2.85
N TYR A 23 -1.87 3.05 -2.69
CA TYR A 23 -1.12 2.46 -3.79
C TYR A 23 -2.00 1.74 -4.83
N ASN A 24 -3.07 1.06 -4.40
CA ASN A 24 -4.07 0.48 -5.29
C ASN A 24 -4.85 1.55 -6.06
N LEU A 25 -5.14 2.70 -5.44
CA LEU A 25 -5.86 3.79 -6.08
C LEU A 25 -5.04 4.44 -7.20
N ILE A 26 -3.73 4.64 -6.99
CA ILE A 26 -2.84 5.28 -7.97
C ILE A 26 -2.23 4.31 -8.99
N ALA A 27 -2.10 3.03 -8.65
CA ALA A 27 -1.52 2.01 -9.53
C ALA A 27 -2.25 0.64 -9.41
N PRO A 28 -3.54 0.59 -9.79
CA PRO A 28 -4.39 -0.61 -9.61
C PRO A 28 -3.90 -1.84 -10.37
N ASP A 29 -3.23 -1.65 -11.51
CA ASP A 29 -2.67 -2.75 -12.32
C ASP A 29 -1.51 -3.47 -11.62
N PHE A 30 -0.83 -2.79 -10.69
CA PHE A 30 0.26 -3.37 -9.93
C PHE A 30 -0.19 -3.90 -8.57
N TYR A 31 -0.89 -3.07 -7.79
CA TYR A 31 -1.31 -3.38 -6.42
C TYR A 31 -2.66 -4.07 -6.41
N LYS A 32 -2.70 -5.32 -6.85
CA LYS A 32 -3.93 -6.12 -6.89
C LYS A 32 -4.19 -6.83 -5.56
N LYS A 33 -5.45 -6.85 -5.11
CA LYS A 33 -5.86 -7.52 -3.86
C LYS A 33 -5.52 -9.02 -3.81
N ASN A 34 -5.42 -9.69 -4.95
CA ASN A 34 -5.02 -11.10 -5.03
C ASN A 34 -3.50 -11.32 -4.86
N ARG A 35 -2.67 -10.26 -4.92
CA ARG A 35 -1.25 -10.30 -4.59
C ARG A 35 -1.08 -10.05 -3.09
N LYS A 36 -1.39 -11.06 -2.28
CA LYS A 36 -1.38 -10.97 -0.80
C LYS A 36 -0.07 -10.42 -0.24
N TYR A 37 1.06 -10.82 -0.82
CA TYR A 37 2.39 -10.32 -0.43
C TYR A 37 2.55 -8.79 -0.55
N LEU A 38 1.84 -8.12 -1.47
CA LEU A 38 1.86 -6.65 -1.54
C LEU A 38 0.97 -6.04 -0.46
N VAL A 39 -0.15 -6.69 -0.12
CA VAL A 39 -1.03 -6.23 0.95
C VAL A 39 -0.30 -6.30 2.29
N GLU A 40 0.34 -7.44 2.57
CA GLU A 40 1.16 -7.68 3.77
C GLU A 40 2.30 -6.66 3.83
N PHE A 41 3.10 -6.55 2.76
CA PHE A 41 4.22 -5.63 2.73
C PHE A 41 3.81 -4.15 2.94
N CYS A 42 2.68 -3.71 2.37
CA CYS A 42 2.18 -2.36 2.62
C CYS A 42 1.69 -2.16 4.06
N ASN A 43 1.13 -3.18 4.70
CA ASN A 43 0.75 -3.09 6.11
C ASN A 43 2.01 -3.03 6.99
N ASP A 44 3.03 -3.86 6.72
CA ASP A 44 4.29 -3.86 7.46
C ASP A 44 5.02 -2.51 7.33
N LEU A 45 5.02 -1.92 6.13
CA LEU A 45 5.57 -0.58 5.90
C LEU A 45 4.80 0.50 6.67
N GLN A 46 3.47 0.43 6.69
CA GLN A 46 2.66 1.38 7.43
C GLN A 46 2.88 1.24 8.93
N GLU A 47 2.93 0.02 9.45
CA GLU A 47 3.23 -0.25 10.86
C GLU A 47 4.62 0.26 11.25
N PHE A 48 5.62 0.04 10.40
CA PHE A 48 6.97 0.57 10.60
C PHE A 48 7.00 2.10 10.62
N TYR A 49 6.20 2.76 9.76
CA TYR A 49 6.09 4.23 9.76
C TYR A 49 5.41 4.78 11.01
N GLU A 50 4.33 4.13 11.46
CA GLU A 50 3.49 4.60 12.55
C GLU A 50 4.08 4.29 13.93
N ARG A 51 5.00 3.32 14.03
CA ARG A 51 5.64 2.92 15.28
C ARG A 51 7.07 3.42 15.38
N TYR A 52 7.36 4.18 16.44
CA TYR A 52 8.69 4.69 16.75
C TYR A 52 9.63 3.68 17.44
N GLU A 53 9.21 2.42 17.58
CA GLU A 53 9.98 1.37 18.28
C GLU A 53 11.10 0.76 17.43
N HIS A 54 11.07 0.98 16.11
CA HIS A 54 11.99 0.37 15.17
C HIS A 54 12.66 1.43 14.30
N GLU A 55 14.00 1.40 14.23
CA GLU A 55 14.78 2.34 13.41
C GLU A 55 15.10 1.77 12.02
N ILE A 56 15.10 0.45 11.87
CA ILE A 56 15.54 -0.25 10.66
C ILE A 56 14.48 -1.29 10.25
N LEU A 57 14.12 -1.31 8.97
CA LEU A 57 13.27 -2.32 8.35
C LEU A 57 14.08 -3.15 7.34
N ILE A 58 14.15 -4.47 7.56
CA ILE A 58 14.80 -5.42 6.64
C ILE A 58 13.73 -6.15 5.82
N ILE A 59 13.74 -5.97 4.50
CA ILE A 59 12.74 -6.55 3.59
C ILE A 59 13.33 -7.74 2.85
N ASN A 60 12.95 -8.96 3.26
CA ASN A 60 13.29 -10.19 2.55
C ASN A 60 12.08 -10.76 1.82
N MET A 61 12.05 -10.63 0.49
CA MET A 61 10.97 -11.14 -0.35
C MET A 61 11.57 -11.81 -1.61
N LEU A 62 10.79 -12.51 -2.42
CA LEU A 62 11.25 -13.12 -3.68
C LEU A 62 11.41 -12.12 -4.85
N PRO A 63 12.27 -12.37 -5.87
CA PRO A 63 12.42 -11.50 -7.03
C PRO A 63 11.06 -11.15 -7.68
N ARG A 64 10.95 -9.94 -8.26
CA ARG A 64 9.71 -9.42 -8.91
C ARG A 64 8.49 -9.27 -8.00
N HIS A 65 8.65 -9.32 -6.68
CA HIS A 65 7.58 -9.07 -5.70
C HIS A 65 7.42 -7.58 -5.32
N GLY A 66 7.92 -6.67 -6.16
CA GLY A 66 7.63 -5.24 -6.00
C GLY A 66 8.39 -4.48 -4.92
N LYS A 67 9.34 -5.10 -4.20
CA LYS A 67 10.09 -4.44 -3.09
C LYS A 67 10.59 -3.05 -3.45
N SER A 68 11.43 -2.96 -4.49
CA SER A 68 12.08 -1.70 -4.87
C SER A 68 11.06 -0.67 -5.31
N ARG A 69 10.04 -1.08 -6.06
CA ARG A 69 8.98 -0.17 -6.52
C ARG A 69 8.20 0.40 -5.33
N THR A 70 7.75 -0.44 -4.41
CA THR A 70 6.94 -0.02 -3.26
C THR A 70 7.77 0.78 -2.27
N ALA A 71 9.03 0.42 -2.02
CA ALA A 71 9.95 1.21 -1.19
C ALA A 71 10.22 2.60 -1.78
N SER A 72 10.49 2.70 -3.10
CA SER A 72 10.68 4.01 -3.74
C SER A 72 9.42 4.88 -3.68
N MET A 73 8.22 4.29 -3.81
CA MET A 73 6.96 5.02 -3.67
C MET A 73 6.64 5.42 -2.23
N PHE A 74 7.32 4.85 -1.24
CA PHE A 74 7.13 5.15 0.18
C PHE A 74 8.00 6.33 0.64
N THR A 75 9.14 6.54 -0.01
CA THR A 75 10.09 7.63 0.33
C THR A 75 9.92 8.90 -0.51
N GLN A 76 9.03 8.89 -1.50
CA GLN A 76 8.71 10.04 -2.37
C GLN A 76 7.58 10.87 -1.76
#